data_AF-A0A830HXI3-F1
#
_entry.id   AF-A0A830HXI3-F1
#
_cell.length_a   1.000
_cell.length_b   1.000
_cell.length_c   1.000
_cell.angle_alpha   90.00
_cell.angle_beta   90.00
_cell.angle_gamma   90.00
#
_symmetry.space_group_name_H-M   'P 1'
#
loop_
_entity.id
_entity.type
_entity.pdbx_description
1 polymer ?
#
loop_
_entity_poly.entity_id
_entity_poly.type
_entity_poly.pdbx_seq_one_letter_code
_entity_poly.pdbx_strand_id
1 'polypeptide(L)'
;MDDSGGGGAISFDDNFHIRVLDAEKFKQTRDLQESSTAFSKKVTELSDAVSRVLTAVDTQASRIEKEKLRAVGARIKANAEADLTSTSKPADAVFVSYYDTTHKSNAHNSTQLVPGRRAKDERQLLSERREELERLNTEYESLCRVKQDQQRLIAKLSAGGQ
;
A
#
# COMPACT_ATOMS: atom_id res chain seq x y z
N MET A 1 -25.17 20.31 -57.95
CA MET A 1 -25.24 21.71 -58.38
C MET A 1 -24.39 22.49 -57.40
N ASP A 2 -23.35 23.13 -57.93
CA ASP A 2 -22.59 24.18 -57.27
C ASP A 2 -23.52 25.38 -57.03
N ASP A 3 -23.43 26.01 -55.86
CA ASP A 3 -23.89 27.38 -55.67
C ASP A 3 -22.76 28.18 -55.01
N SER A 4 -21.86 28.67 -55.87
CA SER A 4 -20.78 29.58 -55.53
C SER A 4 -21.33 30.95 -55.07
N GLY A 5 -21.68 31.05 -53.79
CA GLY A 5 -22.27 32.25 -53.18
C GLY A 5 -21.46 32.79 -52.00
N GLY A 6 -20.27 33.35 -52.26
CA GLY A 6 -19.46 34.02 -51.25
C GLY A 6 -20.06 35.35 -50.76
N GLY A 7 -21.13 35.29 -49.99
CA GLY A 7 -21.80 36.44 -49.39
C GLY A 7 -22.14 36.18 -47.93
N GLY A 8 -21.58 36.99 -47.02
CA GLY A 8 -21.99 37.00 -45.62
C GLY A 8 -23.41 37.51 -45.51
N ALA A 9 -24.39 36.60 -45.57
CA ALA A 9 -25.80 36.93 -45.52
C ALA A 9 -26.10 37.64 -44.20
N ILE A 10 -26.36 38.95 -44.30
CA ILE A 10 -26.75 39.78 -43.17
C ILE A 10 -28.12 39.29 -42.68
N SER A 11 -28.09 38.49 -41.63
CA SER A 11 -29.26 38.02 -40.89
C SER A 11 -29.69 39.07 -39.87
N PHE A 12 -30.99 39.17 -39.66
CA PHE A 12 -31.59 40.02 -38.63
C PHE A 12 -32.15 39.08 -37.55
N ASP A 13 -31.79 39.30 -36.29
CA ASP A 13 -32.37 38.53 -35.17
C ASP A 13 -33.66 39.16 -34.63
N ASP A 14 -34.41 38.40 -33.83
CA ASP A 14 -35.65 38.84 -33.17
C ASP A 14 -35.45 40.00 -32.18
N ASN A 15 -34.20 40.39 -31.93
CA ASN A 15 -33.81 41.53 -31.12
C ASN A 15 -33.31 42.72 -31.97
N PHE A 16 -33.58 42.72 -33.28
CA PHE A 16 -33.21 43.74 -34.26
C PHE A 16 -31.69 43.96 -34.46
N HIS A 17 -30.85 42.99 -34.09
CA HIS A 17 -29.42 43.06 -34.37
C HIS A 17 -29.08 42.50 -35.75
N ILE A 18 -28.23 43.24 -36.45
CA ILE A 18 -27.60 42.86 -37.72
C ILE A 18 -26.46 41.88 -37.41
N ARG A 19 -26.55 40.63 -37.88
CA ARG A 19 -25.54 39.57 -37.69
C ARG A 19 -25.10 38.97 -39.03
N VAL A 20 -23.81 38.73 -39.18
CA VAL A 20 -23.21 38.06 -40.37
C VAL A 20 -23.44 36.54 -40.34
N LEU A 21 -23.91 36.00 -39.21
CA LEU A 21 -24.21 34.59 -39.01
C LEU A 21 -25.58 34.44 -38.39
N ASP A 22 -26.37 33.51 -38.92
CA ASP A 22 -27.70 33.12 -38.43
C ASP A 22 -27.70 32.92 -36.90
N ALA A 23 -28.72 33.44 -36.22
CA ALA A 23 -28.81 33.49 -34.77
C ALA A 23 -28.69 32.09 -34.13
N GLU A 24 -29.26 31.06 -34.78
CA GLU A 24 -29.16 29.68 -34.30
C GLU A 24 -27.74 29.13 -34.42
N LYS A 25 -27.07 29.34 -35.57
CA LYS A 25 -25.68 28.90 -35.81
C LYS A 25 -24.69 29.62 -34.90
N PHE A 26 -24.92 30.90 -34.63
CA PHE A 26 -24.14 31.68 -33.67
C PHE A 26 -24.30 31.12 -32.24
N LYS A 27 -25.54 30.83 -31.83
CA LYS A 27 -25.82 30.21 -30.53
C LYS A 27 -25.15 28.83 -30.40
N GLN A 28 -25.34 27.93 -31.37
CA GLN A 28 -24.72 26.59 -31.36
C GLN A 28 -23.18 26.66 -31.27
N THR A 29 -22.56 27.59 -32.02
CA THR A 29 -21.11 27.80 -31.99
C THR A 29 -20.63 28.31 -30.62
N ARG A 30 -21.40 29.22 -30.01
CA ARG A 30 -21.13 29.73 -28.67
C ARG A 30 -21.30 28.67 -27.58
N ASP A 31 -22.39 27.90 -27.62
CA ASP A 31 -22.67 26.82 -26.67
C ASP A 31 -21.55 25.75 -26.75
N LEU A 32 -21.06 25.45 -27.96
CA LEU A 32 -19.90 24.57 -28.17
C LEU A 32 -18.59 25.17 -27.63
N GLN A 33 -18.37 26.47 -27.78
CA GLN A 33 -17.20 27.17 -27.22
C GLN A 33 -17.22 27.17 -25.69
N GLU A 34 -18.37 27.46 -25.06
CA GLU A 34 -18.57 27.40 -23.61
C GLU A 34 -18.39 25.95 -23.10
N SER A 35 -18.92 24.95 -23.81
CA SER A 35 -18.70 23.53 -23.48
C SER A 35 -17.23 23.10 -23.63
N SER A 36 -16.54 23.54 -24.68
CA SER A 36 -15.14 23.19 -24.96
C SER A 36 -14.17 23.82 -23.94
N THR A 37 -14.42 25.07 -23.56
CA THR A 37 -13.65 25.74 -22.49
C THR A 37 -13.92 25.12 -21.12
N ALA A 38 -15.16 24.77 -20.81
CA ALA A 38 -15.51 24.04 -19.58
C ALA A 38 -14.88 22.63 -19.53
N PHE A 39 -14.85 21.91 -20.65
CA PHE A 39 -14.15 20.63 -20.76
C PHE A 39 -12.64 20.77 -20.55
N SER A 40 -12.01 21.74 -21.23
CA SER A 40 -10.58 22.03 -21.09
C SER A 40 -10.20 22.31 -19.63
N LYS A 41 -11.01 23.12 -18.92
CA LYS A 41 -10.83 23.39 -17.49
C LYS A 41 -10.88 22.10 -16.65
N LYS A 42 -11.85 21.21 -16.88
CA LYS A 42 -11.95 19.92 -16.17
C LYS A 42 -10.76 19.00 -16.46
N VAL A 43 -10.21 19.03 -17.68
CA VAL A 43 -8.99 18.27 -18.03
C VAL A 43 -7.78 18.81 -17.26
N THR A 44 -7.64 20.13 -17.11
CA THR A 44 -6.59 20.73 -16.26
C THR A 44 -6.76 20.34 -14.79
N GLU A 45 -7.97 20.48 -14.23
CA GLU A 45 -8.26 20.10 -12.84
C GLU A 45 -7.98 18.61 -12.55
N LEU A 46 -8.28 17.72 -13.51
CA LEU A 46 -7.96 16.30 -13.45
C LEU A 46 -6.44 16.06 -13.52
N SER A 47 -5.74 16.72 -14.44
CA SER A 47 -4.27 16.66 -14.57
C SER A 47 -3.58 17.05 -13.27
N ASP A 48 -4.04 18.12 -12.63
CA ASP A 48 -3.54 18.56 -11.32
C ASP A 48 -3.85 17.54 -10.22
N ALA A 49 -5.04 16.92 -10.24
CA ALA A 49 -5.41 15.90 -9.26
C ALA A 49 -4.55 14.63 -9.39
N VAL A 50 -4.32 14.15 -10.61
CA VAL A 50 -3.44 13.01 -10.89
C VAL A 50 -2.00 13.34 -10.46
N SER A 51 -1.51 14.54 -10.77
CA SER A 51 -0.17 14.99 -10.37
C SER A 51 0.00 15.00 -8.85
N ARG A 52 -0.99 15.51 -8.10
CA ARG A 52 -0.99 15.46 -6.63
C ARG A 52 -0.97 14.03 -6.08
N VAL A 53 -1.72 13.10 -6.68
CA VAL A 53 -1.75 11.69 -6.26
C VAL A 53 -0.40 11.02 -6.53
N LEU A 54 0.22 11.25 -7.70
CA LEU A 54 1.55 10.71 -8.03
C LEU A 54 2.60 11.17 -7.01
N THR A 55 2.69 12.47 -6.72
CA THR A 55 3.62 13.00 -5.71
C THR A 55 3.38 12.40 -4.31
N ALA A 56 2.11 12.17 -3.93
CA ALA A 56 1.77 11.52 -2.67
C ALA A 56 2.22 10.05 -2.64
N VAL A 57 2.04 9.30 -3.74
CA VAL A 57 2.49 7.92 -3.88
C VAL A 57 4.01 7.82 -3.80
N ASP A 58 4.75 8.67 -4.52
CA ASP A 58 6.22 8.71 -4.47
C ASP A 58 6.74 9.00 -3.05
N THR A 59 6.09 9.96 -2.37
CA THR A 59 6.41 10.31 -0.98
C THR A 59 6.21 9.11 -0.04
N GLN A 60 5.12 8.35 -0.20
CA GLN A 60 4.87 7.16 0.62
C GLN A 60 5.82 6.00 0.26
N ALA A 61 6.13 5.79 -1.02
CA ALA A 61 7.10 4.78 -1.46
C ALA A 61 8.49 5.04 -0.84
N SER A 62 8.95 6.30 -0.83
CA SER A 62 10.19 6.70 -0.16
C SER A 62 10.18 6.40 1.36
N ARG A 63 9.05 6.67 2.03
CA ARG A 63 8.88 6.35 3.47
C ARG A 63 8.89 4.85 3.74
N ILE A 64 8.23 4.06 2.90
CA ILE A 64 8.17 2.59 3.02
C ILE A 64 9.57 1.98 2.86
N GLU A 65 10.34 2.39 1.84
CA GLU A 65 11.69 1.85 1.63
C GLU A 65 12.64 2.23 2.78
N LYS A 66 12.55 3.46 3.31
CA LYS A 66 13.31 3.88 4.50
C LYS A 66 12.98 3.02 5.73
N GLU A 67 11.71 2.72 5.96
CA GLU A 67 11.29 1.93 7.12
C GLU A 67 11.66 0.44 6.95
N LYS A 68 11.54 -0.10 5.73
CA LYS A 68 12.02 -1.44 5.37
C LYS A 68 13.52 -1.60 5.63
N LEU A 69 14.35 -0.63 5.21
CA LEU A 69 15.78 -0.62 5.52
C LEU A 69 16.05 -0.59 7.03
N ARG A 70 15.30 0.23 7.78
CA ARG A 70 15.41 0.29 9.25
C ARG A 70 15.06 -1.05 9.92
N ALA A 71 13.96 -1.68 9.51
CA ALA A 71 13.52 -2.98 10.02
C ALA A 71 14.50 -4.11 9.68
N VAL A 72 15.03 -4.14 8.45
CA VAL A 72 16.06 -5.11 8.04
C VAL A 72 17.34 -4.92 8.86
N GLY A 73 17.81 -3.69 9.04
CA GLY A 73 18.99 -3.39 9.87
C GLY A 73 18.81 -3.81 11.34
N ALA A 74 17.65 -3.53 11.94
CA ALA A 74 17.32 -3.97 13.29
C ALA A 74 17.30 -5.50 13.41
N ARG A 75 16.75 -6.22 12.41
CA ARG A 75 16.71 -7.68 12.39
C ARG A 75 18.09 -8.32 12.22
N ILE A 76 18.95 -7.74 11.37
CA ILE A 76 20.35 -8.18 11.22
C ILE A 76 21.10 -8.04 12.55
N LYS A 77 20.93 -6.89 13.23
CA LYS A 77 21.55 -6.65 14.54
C LYS A 77 21.08 -7.66 15.60
N ALA A 78 19.77 -7.90 15.71
CA ALA A 78 19.21 -8.86 16.65
C ALA A 78 19.68 -10.30 16.39
N ASN A 79 19.80 -10.73 15.12
CA ASN A 79 20.37 -12.03 14.78
C ASN A 79 21.85 -12.14 15.17
N ALA A 80 22.66 -11.12 14.90
CA ALA A 80 24.08 -11.11 15.26
C ALA A 80 24.29 -11.19 16.79
N GLU A 81 23.42 -10.54 17.56
CA GLU A 81 23.42 -10.64 19.03
C GLU A 81 22.98 -12.04 19.51
N ALA A 82 21.99 -12.67 18.86
CA ALA A 82 21.57 -14.03 19.16
C ALA A 82 22.66 -15.08 18.90
N ASP A 83 23.39 -14.98 17.78
CA ASP A 83 24.48 -15.91 17.44
C ASP A 83 25.61 -15.89 18.50
N LEU A 84 25.92 -14.72 19.07
CA LEU A 84 26.88 -14.58 20.18
C LEU A 84 26.40 -15.23 21.49
N THR A 85 25.09 -15.22 21.76
CA THR A 85 24.51 -15.93 22.92
C THR A 85 24.47 -17.45 22.73
N SER A 86 24.47 -17.95 21.49
CA SER A 86 24.50 -19.39 21.20
C SER A 86 25.90 -20.02 21.33
N THR A 87 26.95 -19.22 21.15
CA THR A 87 28.35 -19.66 21.15
C THR A 87 29.04 -19.55 22.51
N SER A 88 28.50 -18.75 23.45
CA SER A 88 29.04 -18.57 24.80
C SER A 88 28.46 -19.55 25.84
N LYS A 89 28.69 -20.86 25.63
CA LYS A 89 28.66 -21.81 26.77
C LYS A 89 29.96 -21.65 27.57
N PRO A 90 29.94 -21.17 28.82
CA PRO A 90 31.16 -20.99 29.59
C PRO A 90 31.80 -22.33 29.95
N ALA A 91 33.12 -22.41 29.83
CA ALA A 91 33.90 -23.62 30.05
C ALA A 91 34.13 -23.96 31.55
N ASP A 92 33.56 -23.18 32.47
CA ASP A 92 33.86 -23.21 33.91
C ASP A 92 32.72 -23.81 34.76
N ALA A 93 32.28 -25.03 34.42
CA ALA A 93 31.36 -25.83 35.23
C ALA A 93 32.06 -27.00 35.95
N VAL A 94 33.39 -26.95 36.08
CA VAL A 94 34.21 -27.94 36.81
C VAL A 94 34.74 -27.30 38.10
N PHE A 95 33.89 -27.13 39.10
CA PHE A 95 34.34 -26.80 40.45
C PHE A 95 33.64 -27.62 41.55
N VAL A 96 34.37 -28.65 41.97
CA VAL A 96 34.37 -29.26 43.31
C VAL A 96 33.03 -29.75 43.87
N SER A 97 32.76 -31.03 43.57
CA SER A 97 32.00 -31.93 44.46
C SER A 97 32.95 -32.51 45.52
N TYR A 98 32.80 -32.13 46.80
CA TYR A 98 32.82 -33.05 47.96
C TYR A 98 32.44 -32.34 49.27
N TYR A 99 31.91 -33.10 50.25
CA TYR A 99 31.36 -32.67 51.56
C TYR A 99 30.07 -31.81 51.45
N ASP A 100 28.98 -31.94 52.21
CA ASP A 100 28.50 -32.93 53.21
C ASP A 100 26.98 -32.64 53.46
N THR A 101 26.06 -33.48 53.94
CA THR A 101 25.89 -34.96 54.05
C THR A 101 24.42 -35.26 54.54
N THR A 102 24.07 -36.52 54.81
CA THR A 102 22.91 -37.03 55.59
C THR A 102 21.54 -37.37 54.92
N HIS A 103 21.12 -38.62 55.20
CA HIS A 103 19.77 -39.23 55.29
C HIS A 103 18.76 -39.27 54.11
N LYS A 104 18.72 -40.47 53.48
CA LYS A 104 17.53 -41.21 53.01
C LYS A 104 16.15 -40.63 53.42
N SER A 105 15.32 -40.24 52.44
CA SER A 105 13.95 -40.80 52.32
C SER A 105 13.27 -40.50 50.97
N ASN A 106 12.43 -41.46 50.61
CA ASN A 106 11.45 -41.52 49.53
C ASN A 106 10.60 -40.24 49.27
N ALA A 107 10.57 -39.74 48.03
CA ALA A 107 9.32 -39.41 47.33
C ALA A 107 9.57 -39.13 45.83
N HIS A 108 8.72 -39.68 44.95
CA HIS A 108 8.58 -39.16 43.60
C HIS A 108 7.91 -37.77 43.68
N ASN A 109 8.60 -36.72 43.25
CA ASN A 109 7.91 -35.53 42.77
C ASN A 109 8.63 -34.99 41.54
N SER A 110 7.90 -34.88 40.44
CA SER A 110 8.43 -34.33 39.20
C SER A 110 8.59 -32.82 39.40
N THR A 111 9.84 -32.34 39.41
CA THR A 111 10.13 -30.91 39.46
C THR A 111 9.63 -30.26 38.17
N GLN A 112 8.37 -29.82 38.17
CA GLN A 112 7.88 -28.87 37.19
C GLN A 112 8.75 -27.62 37.31
N LEU A 113 9.60 -27.40 36.32
CA LEU A 113 10.34 -26.17 36.13
C LEU A 113 9.34 -25.07 35.75
N VAL A 114 8.69 -24.47 36.75
CA VAL A 114 7.77 -23.35 36.56
C VAL A 114 8.58 -22.20 35.95
N PRO A 115 8.29 -21.77 34.71
CA PRO A 115 9.08 -20.71 34.08
C PRO A 115 8.96 -19.43 34.90
N GLY A 116 10.10 -18.81 35.25
CA GLY A 116 10.13 -17.53 35.94
C GLY A 116 9.37 -16.47 35.14
N ARG A 117 8.72 -15.50 35.82
CA ARG A 117 7.73 -14.57 35.21
C ARG A 117 8.18 -14.01 33.86
N ARG A 118 9.41 -13.47 33.79
CA ARG A 118 10.02 -12.93 32.55
C ARG A 118 9.98 -13.91 31.35
N ALA A 119 10.23 -15.19 31.58
CA ALA A 119 10.20 -16.23 30.54
C ALA A 119 8.78 -16.65 30.13
N LYS A 120 7.76 -16.36 30.96
CA LYS A 120 6.35 -16.44 30.55
C LYS A 120 5.96 -15.21 29.73
N ASP A 121 6.35 -14.02 30.20
CA ASP A 121 6.06 -12.74 29.53
C ASP A 121 6.63 -12.73 28.10
N GLU A 122 7.88 -13.18 27.92
CA GLU A 122 8.54 -13.31 26.61
C GLU A 122 7.88 -14.37 25.71
N ARG A 123 7.48 -15.53 26.27
CA ARG A 123 6.75 -16.57 25.53
C ARG A 123 5.37 -16.10 25.07
N GLN A 124 4.69 -15.32 25.91
CA GLN A 124 3.39 -14.75 25.60
C GLN A 124 3.52 -13.72 24.47
N LEU A 125 4.50 -12.80 24.56
CA LEU A 125 4.79 -11.84 23.50
C LEU A 125 5.14 -12.54 22.17
N LEU A 126 5.92 -13.63 22.21
CA LEU A 126 6.22 -14.44 21.03
C LEU A 126 4.99 -15.19 20.47
N SER A 127 4.00 -15.53 21.30
CA SER A 127 2.72 -16.12 20.86
C SER A 127 1.87 -15.08 20.14
N GLU A 128 1.66 -13.92 20.77
CA GLU A 128 0.88 -12.80 20.23
C GLU A 128 1.44 -12.36 18.86
N ARG A 129 2.77 -12.23 18.75
CA ARG A 129 3.44 -11.89 17.47
C ARG A 129 3.33 -12.97 16.40
N ARG A 130 3.20 -14.25 16.78
CA ARG A 130 2.97 -15.34 15.81
C ARG A 130 1.55 -15.32 15.27
N GLU A 131 0.56 -15.12 16.14
CA GLU A 131 -0.84 -14.99 15.73
C GLU A 131 -1.06 -13.77 14.81
N GLU A 132 -0.41 -12.64 15.09
CA GLU A 132 -0.51 -11.45 14.23
C GLU A 132 0.15 -11.68 12.86
N LEU A 133 1.28 -12.39 12.80
CA LEU A 133 1.89 -12.81 11.53
C LEU A 133 0.98 -13.75 10.72
N GLU A 134 0.28 -14.68 11.37
CA GLU A 134 -0.65 -15.61 10.71
C GLU A 134 -1.88 -14.87 10.12
N ARG A 135 -2.42 -13.89 10.86
CA ARG A 135 -3.48 -12.99 10.38
C ARG A 135 -3.03 -12.17 9.17
N LEU A 136 -1.86 -11.52 9.26
CA LEU A 136 -1.29 -10.72 8.17
C LEU A 136 -0.96 -11.55 6.92
N ASN A 137 -0.47 -12.79 7.10
CA ASN A 137 -0.23 -13.70 5.98
C ASN A 137 -1.55 -14.09 5.28
N THR A 138 -2.61 -14.36 6.05
CA THR A 138 -3.94 -14.67 5.51
C THR A 138 -4.52 -13.50 4.71
N GLU A 139 -4.36 -12.26 5.20
CA GLU A 139 -4.77 -11.05 4.48
C GLU A 139 -3.95 -10.85 3.19
N TYR A 140 -2.63 -11.03 3.25
CA TYR A 140 -1.75 -10.95 2.09
C TYR A 140 -2.12 -11.96 1.00
N GLU A 141 -2.41 -13.21 1.36
CA GLU A 141 -2.87 -14.24 0.43
C GLU A 141 -4.20 -13.86 -0.24
N SER A 142 -5.15 -13.29 0.52
CA SER A 142 -6.41 -12.78 -0.02
C SER A 142 -6.19 -11.66 -1.04
N LEU A 143 -5.35 -10.68 -0.70
CA LEU A 143 -4.98 -9.57 -1.59
C LEU A 143 -4.28 -10.06 -2.88
N CYS A 144 -3.42 -11.07 -2.76
CA CYS A 144 -2.78 -11.71 -3.93
C CYS A 144 -3.79 -12.36 -4.88
N ARG A 145 -4.84 -13.02 -4.37
CA ARG A 145 -5.92 -13.58 -5.21
C ARG A 145 -6.69 -12.48 -5.93
N VAL A 146 -7.13 -11.45 -5.20
CA VAL A 146 -7.85 -10.30 -5.79
C VAL A 146 -7.02 -9.62 -6.88
N LYS A 147 -5.73 -9.39 -6.63
CA LYS A 147 -4.79 -8.84 -7.63
C LYS A 147 -4.71 -9.72 -8.88
N GLN A 148 -4.62 -11.04 -8.72
CA GLN A 148 -4.53 -11.97 -9.85
C GLN A 148 -5.81 -11.97 -10.69
N ASP A 149 -6.98 -11.90 -10.06
CA ASP A 149 -8.26 -11.84 -10.77
C ASP A 149 -8.48 -10.49 -11.48
N GLN A 150 -8.04 -9.37 -10.88
CA GLN A 150 -7.98 -8.08 -11.55
C GLN A 150 -7.05 -8.11 -12.77
N GLN A 151 -5.86 -8.71 -12.66
CA GLN A 151 -4.93 -8.87 -13.79
C GLN A 151 -5.55 -9.73 -14.91
N ARG A 152 -6.26 -10.81 -14.58
CA ARG A 152 -7.01 -11.63 -15.56
C ARG A 152 -8.14 -10.84 -16.23
N LEU A 153 -8.86 -9.99 -15.48
CA LEU A 153 -9.92 -9.15 -16.03
C LEU A 153 -9.35 -8.11 -16.99
N ILE A 154 -8.28 -7.41 -16.60
CA ILE A 154 -7.58 -6.43 -17.44
C ILE A 154 -7.09 -7.11 -18.74
N ALA A 155 -6.46 -8.27 -18.64
CA ALA A 155 -5.98 -9.02 -19.82
C ALA A 155 -7.12 -9.40 -20.78
N LYS A 156 -8.30 -9.77 -20.26
CA LYS A 156 -9.50 -10.03 -21.09
C LYS A 156 -10.03 -8.76 -21.76
N LEU A 157 -10.10 -7.65 -21.03
CA LEU A 157 -10.56 -6.36 -21.56
C LEU A 157 -9.60 -5.80 -22.62
N SER A 158 -8.28 -5.99 -22.47
CA SER A 158 -7.30 -5.61 -23.49
C SER A 158 -7.34 -6.51 -24.73
N ALA A 159 -7.71 -7.79 -24.59
CA ALA A 159 -7.77 -8.74 -25.70
C ALA A 159 -9.10 -8.69 -26.48
N GLY A 160 -10.20 -8.29 -25.84
CA GLY A 160 -11.51 -8.13 -26.47
C GLY A 160 -11.79 -6.75 -27.08
N GLY A 161 -10.75 -5.91 -27.20
CA GLY A 161 -10.83 -4.53 -27.69
C GLY A 161 -10.21 -4.29 -29.06
N GLN A 162 -10.00 -5.35 -29.86
CA GLN A 162 -9.55 -5.30 -31.26
C GLN A 162 -10.60 -5.94 -32.17
#